data_AF-A0A958SZC0-F1
#
_entry.id   AF-A0A958SZC0-F1
#
_cell.length_a   1.000
_cell.length_b   1.000
_cell.length_c   1.000
_cell.angle_alpha   90.00
_cell.angle_beta   90.00
_cell.angle_gamma   90.00
#
_symmetry.space_group_name_H-M   'P 1'
#
loop_
_entity.id
_entity.type
_entity.pdbx_description
1 polymer ?
#
loop_
_entity_poly.entity_id
_entity_poly.type
_entity_poly.pdbx_seq_one_letter_code
_entity_poly.pdbx_strand_id
1 'polypeptide(L)'
;MKLFRFTLVCILTFNLFFSCTEDNRDPINQVIDNGNGENNDFAQNFGSTIYRTFLGTVMDQNHNPLQSVTITIGDATAQTDAHGVFIIQDAQVYERFGYIKAEKEGYLTGSRSVVPSEGTNKVNIILLEESIAGTVSSGSEETVSLPNGASVKLPGSYVTSDGTSYSGTVSVVLHLLDPTEDDMTMQMPGMLYGANANNEERMLQSYGMLAVELLGDSGEKLNLAEDSTAEITVPLDVSLQTNAPTSIPLWHFDEDGGYWVEDGEATLTGTTYVGSVSHFSFWNCDIPAEAINLCINLTDENGNSLSNLWTTITSEIYGTRGGNTNELGQVCGLVPSNESLEVNIYNYDMCGATSLFTTSIGPYSSDSSEDIIIITLPSDVISETVTGNFNTCNDDPVTDGYVFLLYQDQTHSTLIDDGTFEFNLLRCDQDDTFKVIGNDYVNLQTTDTLNYTFTTPLTNIGTISACNDAEEFITYQVDDHAAINYINSIESGLDGTVLYVNVYSPNQEYFFYLHIENFSDIGTYTDNANMSFFDMNLDSTSLETVFEGSINVNSFGDIGEYIDINFSGNLVDWNNPESPTPITGSIHVLRNN
;
A
#
# COMPACT_ATOMS: atom_id res chain seq x y z
N MET A 1 79.74 -26.40 -17.66
CA MET A 1 80.40 -26.73 -18.94
C MET A 1 79.45 -26.33 -20.06
N LYS A 2 79.90 -25.40 -20.92
CA LYS A 2 79.32 -24.90 -22.20
C LYS A 2 78.01 -24.09 -22.20
N LEU A 3 78.23 -22.79 -22.44
CA LEU A 3 77.36 -21.80 -23.11
C LEU A 3 76.76 -22.33 -24.43
N PHE A 4 75.59 -21.82 -24.83
CA PHE A 4 75.44 -21.06 -26.08
C PHE A 4 74.21 -20.13 -26.04
N ARG A 5 74.34 -19.02 -26.77
CA ARG A 5 73.53 -17.79 -26.81
C ARG A 5 72.62 -17.74 -28.04
N PHE A 6 71.49 -17.04 -27.88
CA PHE A 6 70.70 -16.25 -28.87
C PHE A 6 70.07 -16.97 -30.08
N THR A 7 68.76 -16.76 -30.32
CA THR A 7 68.29 -15.82 -31.36
C THR A 7 66.79 -15.49 -31.15
N LEU A 8 66.55 -14.19 -31.25
CA LEU A 8 65.31 -13.43 -31.24
C LEU A 8 64.46 -13.73 -32.50
N VAL A 9 63.17 -14.05 -32.34
CA VAL A 9 62.16 -13.85 -33.41
C VAL A 9 60.91 -13.23 -32.77
N CYS A 10 60.69 -11.97 -33.10
CA CYS A 10 59.47 -11.22 -32.85
C CYS A 10 58.33 -11.76 -33.72
N ILE A 11 57.21 -12.13 -33.12
CA ILE A 11 55.90 -12.08 -33.77
C ILE A 11 54.94 -11.40 -32.80
N LEU A 12 54.52 -10.19 -33.19
CA LEU A 12 53.40 -9.45 -32.62
C LEU A 12 52.13 -10.27 -32.82
N THR A 13 51.42 -10.55 -31.73
CA THR A 13 49.97 -10.77 -31.76
C THR A 13 49.33 -10.06 -30.58
N PHE A 14 48.62 -8.99 -30.94
CA PHE A 14 47.62 -8.23 -30.21
C PHE A 14 46.91 -9.06 -29.13
N ASN A 15 47.13 -8.73 -27.85
CA ASN A 15 46.23 -9.13 -26.76
C ASN A 15 45.61 -7.84 -26.23
N LEU A 16 44.41 -7.53 -26.73
CA LEU A 16 43.52 -6.59 -26.09
C LEU A 16 42.89 -7.28 -24.89
N PHE A 17 43.05 -6.66 -23.73
CA PHE A 17 42.33 -6.97 -22.52
C PHE A 17 40.85 -6.71 -22.75
N PHE A 18 40.00 -7.72 -22.60
CA PHE A 18 38.59 -7.52 -22.27
C PHE A 18 38.43 -7.86 -20.79
N SER A 19 38.41 -6.80 -19.99
CA SER A 19 37.77 -6.77 -18.68
C SER A 19 36.28 -6.63 -18.97
N CYS A 20 35.45 -7.60 -18.56
CA CYS A 20 34.01 -7.42 -18.55
C CYS A 20 33.68 -6.48 -17.39
N THR A 21 33.32 -5.25 -17.70
CA THR A 21 32.47 -4.42 -16.85
C THR A 21 31.05 -4.95 -17.00
N GLU A 22 30.42 -5.34 -15.90
CA GLU A 22 28.98 -5.52 -15.84
C GLU A 22 28.33 -4.14 -16.07
N ASP A 23 27.45 -4.09 -17.04
CA ASP A 23 26.75 -2.90 -17.51
C ASP A 23 25.49 -2.74 -16.65
N ASN A 24 25.66 -2.24 -15.42
CA ASN A 24 24.52 -1.79 -14.61
C ASN A 24 23.98 -0.51 -15.23
N ARG A 25 22.81 -0.60 -15.86
CA ARG A 25 22.00 0.57 -16.21
C ARG A 25 21.19 0.97 -14.97
N ASP A 26 21.82 1.75 -14.10
CA ASP A 26 21.09 2.56 -13.13
C ASP A 26 20.33 3.69 -13.87
N PRO A 27 19.06 3.98 -13.52
CA PRO A 27 18.42 5.22 -13.89
C PRO A 27 19.16 6.40 -13.28
N ILE A 28 19.36 7.43 -14.08
CA ILE A 28 20.21 8.59 -13.78
C ILE A 28 19.54 9.48 -12.73
N ASN A 29 19.97 9.36 -11.47
CA ASN A 29 19.86 10.43 -10.48
C ASN A 29 21.00 11.42 -10.71
N GLN A 30 20.72 12.56 -11.36
CA GLN A 30 21.63 13.71 -11.31
C GLN A 30 21.42 14.47 -10.00
N VAL A 31 22.09 14.01 -8.95
CA VAL A 31 22.39 14.85 -7.79
C VAL A 31 23.53 15.80 -8.19
N ILE A 32 23.31 17.10 -8.02
CA ILE A 32 24.35 18.12 -8.18
C ILE A 32 25.38 17.91 -7.05
N ASP A 33 26.48 17.23 -7.38
CA ASP A 33 27.63 17.05 -6.51
C ASP A 33 28.41 18.37 -6.35
N ASN A 34 28.17 19.06 -5.24
CA ASN A 34 29.11 20.06 -4.70
C ASN A 34 29.89 19.41 -3.55
N GLY A 35 30.97 18.74 -3.91
CA GLY A 35 31.78 17.93 -3.01
C GLY A 35 32.23 18.59 -1.70
N ASN A 36 31.95 17.91 -0.59
CA ASN A 36 32.89 17.56 0.48
C ASN A 36 32.18 16.74 1.58
N GLY A 37 32.42 15.41 1.60
CA GLY A 37 32.41 14.58 2.82
C GLY A 37 31.07 14.09 3.38
N GLU A 38 30.95 12.75 3.43
CA GLU A 38 29.89 11.92 4.06
C GLU A 38 28.61 11.73 3.23
N ASN A 39 28.57 10.57 2.53
CA ASN A 39 27.39 10.05 1.85
C ASN A 39 26.38 9.61 2.92
N ASN A 40 25.47 10.51 3.28
CA ASN A 40 24.42 10.25 4.27
C ASN A 40 23.13 9.88 3.51
N ASP A 41 23.05 8.65 3.04
CA ASP A 41 21.79 8.12 2.51
C ASP A 41 20.83 7.94 3.69
N PHE A 42 19.75 8.71 3.72
CA PHE A 42 18.76 8.70 4.82
C PHE A 42 18.20 7.29 5.07
N ALA A 43 18.16 6.45 4.03
CA ALA A 43 17.71 5.07 4.11
C ALA A 43 18.54 4.19 5.06
N GLN A 44 19.76 4.61 5.45
CA GLN A 44 20.56 3.90 6.45
C GLN A 44 19.86 3.80 7.83
N ASN A 45 18.93 4.71 8.13
CA ASN A 45 18.15 4.68 9.37
C ASN A 45 17.08 3.59 9.38
N PHE A 46 16.76 2.97 8.24
CA PHE A 46 15.69 1.98 8.13
C PHE A 46 16.09 0.61 8.68
N GLY A 47 17.39 0.37 8.90
CA GLY A 47 17.92 -0.91 9.36
C GLY A 47 18.14 -1.90 8.22
N SER A 48 18.27 -3.19 8.56
CA SER A 48 18.55 -4.25 7.59
C SER A 48 17.28 -4.63 6.81
N THR A 49 17.44 -5.25 5.64
CA THR A 49 16.31 -5.83 4.91
C THR A 49 15.79 -7.11 5.58
N ILE A 50 14.47 -7.26 5.65
CA ILE A 50 13.75 -8.41 6.21
C ILE A 50 12.55 -8.75 5.31
N TYR A 51 11.99 -9.94 5.49
CA TYR A 51 10.78 -10.39 4.79
C TYR A 51 9.60 -10.42 5.76
N ARG A 52 8.45 -9.88 5.33
CA ARG A 52 7.24 -9.80 6.15
C ARG A 52 5.97 -9.98 5.32
N THR A 53 4.95 -10.50 5.98
CA THR A 53 3.60 -10.58 5.42
C THR A 53 2.83 -9.33 5.79
N PHE A 54 2.11 -8.77 4.81
CA PHE A 54 1.21 -7.65 4.95
C PHE A 54 -0.19 -8.06 4.57
N LEU A 55 -1.15 -7.68 5.40
CA LEU A 55 -2.57 -7.80 5.11
C LEU A 55 -3.19 -6.46 5.41
N GLY A 56 -3.89 -5.89 4.45
CA GLY A 56 -4.56 -4.62 4.69
C GLY A 56 -5.86 -4.45 3.93
N THR A 57 -6.53 -3.34 4.24
CA THR A 57 -7.77 -2.93 3.61
C THR A 57 -7.62 -1.50 3.07
N VAL A 58 -8.12 -1.26 1.86
CA VAL A 58 -8.23 0.08 1.28
C VAL A 58 -9.68 0.48 1.11
N MET A 59 -9.99 1.72 1.50
CA MET A 59 -11.34 2.28 1.49
C MET A 59 -11.35 3.70 0.92
N ASP A 60 -12.55 4.20 0.60
CA ASP A 60 -12.78 5.61 0.32
C ASP A 60 -13.05 6.41 1.62
N GLN A 61 -13.23 7.72 1.48
CA GLN A 61 -13.52 8.64 2.60
C GLN A 61 -14.90 8.44 3.25
N ASN A 62 -15.75 7.57 2.69
CA ASN A 62 -17.03 7.16 3.28
C ASN A 62 -16.94 5.75 3.88
N HIS A 63 -15.73 5.20 4.03
CA HIS A 63 -15.43 3.85 4.52
C HIS A 63 -16.02 2.73 3.65
N ASN A 64 -16.28 2.99 2.36
CA ASN A 64 -16.59 1.93 1.42
C ASN A 64 -15.30 1.24 0.96
N PRO A 65 -15.26 -0.11 0.89
CA PRO A 65 -14.10 -0.81 0.37
C PRO A 65 -13.83 -0.45 -1.09
N LEU A 66 -12.56 -0.28 -1.44
CA LEU A 66 -12.13 -0.01 -2.80
C LEU A 66 -11.50 -1.25 -3.41
N GLN A 67 -12.15 -1.82 -4.43
CA GLN A 67 -11.63 -2.90 -5.25
C GLN A 67 -10.62 -2.38 -6.30
N SER A 68 -9.68 -3.23 -6.71
CA SER A 68 -8.68 -2.95 -7.75
C SER A 68 -7.89 -1.67 -7.45
N VAL A 69 -7.41 -1.54 -6.21
CA VAL A 69 -6.38 -0.58 -5.81
C VAL A 69 -5.03 -1.28 -5.90
N THR A 70 -4.10 -0.69 -6.65
CA THR A 70 -2.73 -1.20 -6.77
C THR A 70 -1.96 -0.89 -5.51
N ILE A 71 -1.65 -1.91 -4.73
CA ILE A 71 -0.76 -1.81 -3.57
C ILE A 71 0.66 -2.07 -4.03
N THR A 72 1.68 -1.43 -3.47
CA THR A 72 3.11 -1.71 -3.72
C THR A 72 3.89 -1.67 -2.40
N ILE A 73 4.75 -2.66 -2.13
CA ILE A 73 5.62 -2.79 -0.95
C ILE A 73 7.00 -3.29 -1.39
N GLY A 74 7.97 -2.39 -1.53
CA GLY A 74 9.26 -2.74 -2.15
C GLY A 74 9.04 -3.16 -3.61
N ASP A 75 9.57 -4.31 -4.00
CA ASP A 75 9.28 -4.92 -5.30
C ASP A 75 7.96 -5.69 -5.30
N ALA A 76 7.30 -5.79 -4.15
CA ALA A 76 5.99 -6.41 -3.99
C ALA A 76 4.84 -5.40 -4.27
N THR A 77 3.60 -5.85 -4.49
CA THR A 77 2.42 -5.24 -5.13
C THR A 77 1.27 -6.25 -5.02
N ALA A 78 0.05 -5.79 -5.02
CA ALA A 78 -1.15 -6.62 -5.09
C ALA A 78 -2.28 -5.71 -5.55
N GLN A 79 -3.44 -6.26 -5.83
CA GLN A 79 -4.63 -5.44 -6.04
C GLN A 79 -5.68 -5.82 -5.01
N THR A 80 -6.40 -4.84 -4.49
CA THR A 80 -7.47 -5.11 -3.53
C THR A 80 -8.65 -5.86 -4.18
N ASP A 81 -9.30 -6.73 -3.42
CA ASP A 81 -10.51 -7.42 -3.85
C ASP A 81 -11.80 -6.62 -3.60
N ALA A 82 -12.97 -7.23 -3.85
CA ALA A 82 -14.28 -6.59 -3.66
C ALA A 82 -14.54 -6.09 -2.22
N HIS A 83 -13.80 -6.59 -1.22
CA HIS A 83 -13.85 -6.15 0.17
C HIS A 83 -12.74 -5.13 0.50
N GLY A 84 -12.00 -4.66 -0.51
CA GLY A 84 -10.88 -3.74 -0.34
C GLY A 84 -9.64 -4.40 0.23
N VAL A 85 -9.60 -5.74 0.33
CA VAL A 85 -8.53 -6.47 1.02
C VAL A 85 -7.38 -6.75 0.06
N PHE A 86 -6.15 -6.53 0.52
CA PHE A 86 -4.92 -6.99 -0.14
C PHE A 86 -4.10 -7.88 0.81
N ILE A 87 -3.36 -8.80 0.21
CA ILE A 87 -2.41 -9.68 0.91
C ILE A 87 -1.13 -9.69 0.09
N ILE A 88 0.00 -9.43 0.76
CA ILE A 88 1.34 -9.61 0.19
C ILE A 88 2.15 -10.42 1.20
N GLN A 89 2.44 -11.66 0.84
CA GLN A 89 3.32 -12.53 1.62
C GLN A 89 4.79 -12.29 1.25
N ASP A 90 5.69 -12.45 2.21
CA ASP A 90 7.14 -12.35 2.00
C ASP A 90 7.59 -11.09 1.24
N ALA A 91 6.99 -9.93 1.54
CA ALA A 91 7.45 -8.65 1.01
C ALA A 91 8.81 -8.28 1.62
N GLN A 92 9.77 -7.87 0.78
CA GLN A 92 11.04 -7.33 1.25
C GLN A 92 10.86 -5.90 1.74
N VAL A 93 11.15 -5.66 3.02
CA VAL A 93 11.06 -4.36 3.69
C VAL A 93 12.27 -4.15 4.60
N TYR A 94 12.34 -3.03 5.33
CA TYR A 94 13.41 -2.78 6.30
C TYR A 94 12.92 -2.98 7.74
N GLU A 95 13.84 -3.31 8.65
CA GLU A 95 13.58 -3.56 10.08
C GLU A 95 12.79 -2.44 10.77
N ARG A 96 13.00 -1.19 10.37
CA ARG A 96 12.38 0.00 10.97
C ARG A 96 11.43 0.72 10.01
N PHE A 97 11.24 0.19 8.80
CA PHE A 97 10.51 0.88 7.74
C PHE A 97 9.97 -0.08 6.67
N GLY A 98 8.66 -0.32 6.71
CA GLY A 98 7.92 -0.91 5.59
C GLY A 98 7.03 0.15 4.96
N TYR A 99 7.29 0.47 3.69
CA TYR A 99 6.52 1.44 2.92
C TYR A 99 5.51 0.73 2.01
N ILE A 100 4.26 1.15 2.10
CA ILE A 100 3.11 0.60 1.37
C ILE A 100 2.49 1.73 0.56
N LYS A 101 2.59 1.67 -0.76
CA LYS A 101 1.95 2.62 -1.68
C LYS A 101 0.61 2.05 -2.17
N ALA A 102 -0.37 2.90 -2.43
CA ALA A 102 -1.70 2.55 -2.91
C ALA A 102 -2.13 3.50 -4.04
N GLU A 103 -2.41 2.96 -5.22
CA GLU A 103 -2.72 3.72 -6.44
C GLU A 103 -4.01 3.23 -7.10
N LYS A 104 -4.91 4.18 -7.38
CA LYS A 104 -6.16 3.95 -8.12
C LYS A 104 -6.53 5.21 -8.91
N GLU A 105 -6.94 5.05 -10.17
CA GLU A 105 -7.43 6.16 -10.99
C GLU A 105 -8.61 6.88 -10.30
N GLY A 106 -8.61 8.22 -10.36
CA GLY A 106 -9.62 9.06 -9.70
C GLY A 106 -9.33 9.35 -8.21
N TYR A 107 -8.22 8.84 -7.68
CA TYR A 107 -7.78 9.10 -6.32
C TYR A 107 -6.35 9.65 -6.33
N LEU A 108 -6.04 10.49 -5.33
CA LEU A 108 -4.66 10.84 -5.02
C LEU A 108 -3.88 9.57 -4.65
N THR A 109 -2.59 9.55 -4.98
CA THR A 109 -1.69 8.47 -4.55
C THR A 109 -1.68 8.41 -3.02
N GLY A 110 -2.17 7.30 -2.47
CA GLY A 110 -2.16 7.03 -1.05
C GLY A 110 -0.93 6.22 -0.67
N SER A 111 -0.59 6.24 0.61
CA SER A 111 0.42 5.33 1.15
C SER A 111 0.34 5.23 2.66
N ARG A 112 0.98 4.21 3.23
CA ARG A 112 1.26 4.09 4.65
C ARG A 112 2.66 3.55 4.86
N SER A 113 3.28 3.93 5.96
CA SER A 113 4.50 3.30 6.46
C SER A 113 4.25 2.72 7.83
N VAL A 114 4.89 1.59 8.12
CA VAL A 114 4.84 0.92 9.42
C VAL A 114 6.25 0.52 9.86
N VAL A 115 6.43 0.34 11.17
CA VAL A 115 7.59 -0.39 11.71
C VAL A 115 7.22 -1.87 11.69
N PRO A 116 7.82 -2.72 10.82
CA PRO A 116 7.30 -4.06 10.63
C PRO A 116 7.48 -4.94 11.87
N SER A 117 6.40 -5.56 12.34
CA SER A 117 6.39 -6.49 13.48
C SER A 117 6.66 -7.94 13.05
N GLU A 118 6.87 -8.84 14.01
CA GLU A 118 6.81 -10.29 13.76
C GLU A 118 5.36 -10.72 13.51
N GLY A 119 5.12 -11.64 12.58
CA GLY A 119 3.76 -12.02 12.17
C GLY A 119 3.22 -11.14 11.04
N THR A 120 1.89 -11.04 10.95
CA THR A 120 1.21 -10.27 9.90
C THR A 120 1.16 -8.78 10.23
N ASN A 121 1.61 -7.94 9.31
CA ASN A 121 1.54 -6.49 9.43
C ASN A 121 0.18 -6.02 8.92
N LYS A 122 -0.65 -5.48 9.83
CA LYS A 122 -2.00 -4.99 9.53
C LYS A 122 -1.96 -3.53 9.08
N VAL A 123 -2.52 -3.22 7.91
CA VAL A 123 -2.47 -1.87 7.30
C VAL A 123 -3.85 -1.43 6.84
N ASN A 124 -4.27 -0.22 7.18
CA ASN A 124 -5.50 0.39 6.66
C ASN A 124 -5.15 1.69 5.93
N ILE A 125 -5.72 1.87 4.74
CA ILE A 125 -5.49 3.06 3.89
C ILE A 125 -6.85 3.61 3.47
N ILE A 126 -7.07 4.91 3.65
CA ILE A 126 -8.19 5.63 3.05
C ILE A 126 -7.64 6.47 1.90
N LEU A 127 -8.08 6.18 0.68
CA LEU A 127 -7.73 6.99 -0.48
C LEU A 127 -8.58 8.25 -0.55
N LEU A 128 -7.93 9.36 -0.86
CA LEU A 128 -8.57 10.66 -1.06
C LEU A 128 -8.97 10.81 -2.52
N GLU A 129 -10.24 11.13 -2.78
CA GLU A 129 -10.71 11.36 -4.15
C GLU A 129 -9.96 12.56 -4.77
N GLU A 130 -9.63 12.47 -6.05
CA GLU A 130 -8.96 13.56 -6.79
C GLU A 130 -9.96 14.69 -7.11
N SER A 131 -10.44 15.39 -6.07
CA SER A 131 -11.51 16.37 -6.22
C SER A 131 -10.97 17.76 -6.64
N ILE A 132 -11.46 18.27 -7.77
CA ILE A 132 -11.06 19.60 -8.27
C ILE A 132 -11.69 20.68 -7.38
N ALA A 133 -10.87 21.34 -6.58
CA ALA A 133 -11.25 22.45 -5.72
C ALA A 133 -11.47 23.77 -6.50
N GLY A 134 -10.81 23.91 -7.65
CA GLY A 134 -10.96 25.09 -8.51
C GLY A 134 -10.14 25.00 -9.80
N THR A 135 -10.30 25.99 -10.65
CA THR A 135 -9.49 26.15 -11.88
C THR A 135 -8.88 27.54 -11.91
N VAL A 136 -7.64 27.64 -12.41
CA VAL A 136 -6.91 28.90 -12.61
C VAL A 136 -6.36 28.97 -14.04
N SER A 137 -5.88 30.13 -14.46
CA SER A 137 -5.24 30.31 -15.77
C SER A 137 -3.74 30.54 -15.65
N SER A 138 -2.96 29.99 -16.59
CA SER A 138 -1.54 30.37 -16.72
C SER A 138 -1.39 31.88 -17.00
N GLY A 139 -0.38 32.51 -16.42
CA GLY A 139 -0.01 33.91 -16.64
C GLY A 139 -0.56 34.91 -15.61
N SER A 140 -1.40 34.47 -14.67
CA SER A 140 -1.89 35.29 -13.55
C SER A 140 -1.73 34.61 -12.20
N GLU A 141 -1.46 35.41 -11.17
CA GLU A 141 -1.51 34.95 -9.78
C GLU A 141 -2.98 34.79 -9.36
N GLU A 142 -3.34 33.63 -8.84
CA GLU A 142 -4.72 33.28 -8.45
C GLU A 142 -4.72 32.43 -7.18
N THR A 143 -5.80 32.51 -6.40
CA THR A 143 -5.97 31.75 -5.16
C THR A 143 -7.14 30.79 -5.28
N VAL A 144 -6.91 29.52 -4.97
CA VAL A 144 -7.94 28.50 -4.78
C VAL A 144 -8.10 28.25 -3.29
N SER A 145 -9.35 28.20 -2.81
CA SER A 145 -9.65 28.07 -1.38
C SER A 145 -10.75 27.06 -1.13
N LEU A 146 -10.61 26.29 -0.07
CA LEU A 146 -11.63 25.38 0.45
C LEU A 146 -12.52 26.08 1.50
N PRO A 147 -13.76 25.60 1.70
CA PRO A 147 -14.65 26.12 2.74
C PRO A 147 -14.11 26.00 4.17
N ASN A 148 -13.20 25.06 4.43
CA ASN A 148 -12.54 24.85 5.72
C ASN A 148 -11.41 25.86 6.01
N GLY A 149 -11.12 26.78 5.07
CA GLY A 149 -10.13 27.83 5.24
C GLY A 149 -8.74 27.49 4.69
N ALA A 150 -8.50 26.26 4.25
CA ALA A 150 -7.28 25.91 3.52
C ALA A 150 -7.26 26.60 2.15
N SER A 151 -6.08 27.04 1.71
CA SER A 151 -5.93 27.65 0.39
C SER A 151 -4.52 27.52 -0.17
N VAL A 152 -4.42 27.62 -1.49
CA VAL A 152 -3.17 27.75 -2.22
C VAL A 152 -3.25 28.96 -3.15
N LYS A 153 -2.23 29.81 -3.07
CA LYS A 153 -2.05 30.97 -3.93
C LYS A 153 -0.95 30.66 -4.93
N LEU A 154 -1.35 30.51 -6.19
CA LEU A 154 -0.52 30.04 -7.29
C LEU A 154 0.10 31.21 -8.07
N PRO A 155 1.36 31.09 -8.54
CA PRO A 155 2.06 32.18 -9.22
C PRO A 155 1.69 32.37 -10.70
N GLY A 156 0.94 31.43 -11.29
CA GLY A 156 0.54 31.46 -12.71
C GLY A 156 1.61 30.95 -13.69
N SER A 157 2.76 30.48 -13.20
CA SER A 157 3.82 29.90 -14.04
C SER A 157 3.98 28.41 -13.72
N TYR A 158 3.73 27.58 -14.73
CA TYR A 158 3.63 26.12 -14.58
C TYR A 158 4.48 25.41 -15.62
N VAL A 159 4.89 24.18 -15.30
CA VAL A 159 5.64 23.30 -16.19
C VAL A 159 5.02 21.90 -16.17
N THR A 160 5.18 21.17 -17.26
CA THR A 160 4.94 19.72 -17.33
C THR A 160 6.08 18.94 -16.69
N SER A 161 5.91 17.63 -16.49
CA SER A 161 6.90 16.74 -15.87
C SER A 161 8.27 16.71 -16.58
N ASP A 162 8.31 17.02 -17.88
CA ASP A 162 9.55 17.15 -18.68
C ASP A 162 10.22 18.54 -18.57
N GLY A 163 9.65 19.44 -17.78
CA GLY A 163 10.12 20.82 -17.59
C GLY A 163 9.65 21.81 -18.66
N THR A 164 8.82 21.40 -19.62
CA THR A 164 8.28 22.31 -20.64
C THR A 164 7.29 23.29 -20.02
N SER A 165 7.38 24.58 -20.36
CA SER A 165 6.42 25.59 -19.87
C SER A 165 5.00 25.29 -20.35
N TYR A 166 4.06 25.29 -19.41
CA TYR A 166 2.64 25.06 -19.67
C TYR A 166 1.88 26.37 -19.81
N SER A 167 0.93 26.41 -20.76
CA SER A 167 -0.02 27.51 -20.89
C SER A 167 -1.40 26.98 -21.23
N GLY A 168 -2.38 27.30 -20.39
CA GLY A 168 -3.73 26.76 -20.47
C GLY A 168 -4.49 26.97 -19.17
N THR A 169 -5.61 26.25 -19.04
CA THR A 169 -6.31 26.11 -17.76
C THR A 169 -5.54 25.13 -16.89
N VAL A 170 -5.52 25.38 -15.58
CA VAL A 170 -4.96 24.47 -14.59
C VAL A 170 -6.07 24.11 -13.62
N SER A 171 -6.41 22.83 -13.53
CA SER A 171 -7.27 22.30 -12.48
C SER A 171 -6.45 22.08 -11.23
N VAL A 172 -7.00 22.48 -10.08
CA VAL A 172 -6.32 22.44 -8.78
C VAL A 172 -7.06 21.46 -7.89
N VAL A 173 -6.39 20.37 -7.54
CA VAL A 173 -6.81 19.44 -6.49
C VAL A 173 -6.23 19.94 -5.18
N LEU A 174 -7.08 20.04 -4.16
CA LEU A 174 -6.70 20.60 -2.86
C LEU A 174 -7.43 19.87 -1.75
N HIS A 175 -6.69 19.25 -0.84
CA HIS A 175 -7.25 18.57 0.33
C HIS A 175 -6.51 18.96 1.61
N LEU A 176 -7.27 19.26 2.66
CA LEU A 176 -6.75 19.47 4.01
C LEU A 176 -6.92 18.16 4.79
N LEU A 177 -5.85 17.71 5.46
CA LEU A 177 -5.95 16.68 6.48
C LEU A 177 -5.70 17.36 7.84
N ASP A 178 -6.73 17.33 8.68
CA ASP A 178 -6.67 17.87 10.03
C ASP A 178 -6.17 16.76 10.98
N PRO A 179 -5.07 16.97 11.72
CA PRO A 179 -4.48 15.98 12.63
C PRO A 179 -5.39 15.57 13.80
N THR A 180 -6.50 16.26 14.00
CA THR A 180 -7.47 15.96 15.07
C THR A 180 -8.61 15.06 14.61
N GLU A 181 -8.73 14.78 13.32
CA GLU A 181 -9.74 13.88 12.76
C GLU A 181 -9.32 12.42 12.91
N ASP A 182 -10.29 11.54 13.26
CA ASP A 182 -10.04 10.14 13.58
C ASP A 182 -9.39 9.37 12.39
N ASP A 183 -9.84 9.66 11.17
CA ASP A 183 -9.35 9.01 9.94
C ASP A 183 -8.01 9.55 9.45
N MET A 184 -7.49 10.65 10.01
CA MET A 184 -6.28 11.31 9.49
C MET A 184 -5.10 10.33 9.37
N THR A 185 -4.95 9.46 10.37
CA THR A 185 -3.87 8.46 10.36
C THR A 185 -3.97 7.46 9.21
N MET A 186 -5.18 7.15 8.72
CA MET A 186 -5.40 6.25 7.57
C MET A 186 -5.33 6.98 6.22
N GLN A 187 -5.50 8.31 6.21
CA GLN A 187 -5.46 9.16 5.02
C GLN A 187 -4.06 9.72 4.72
N MET A 188 -3.24 9.98 5.75
CA MET A 188 -1.93 10.58 5.59
C MET A 188 -0.96 9.65 4.84
N PRO A 189 -0.08 10.18 3.98
CA PRO A 189 0.93 9.38 3.32
C PRO A 189 2.02 8.93 4.32
N GLY A 190 2.53 7.73 4.10
CA GLY A 190 3.61 7.14 4.88
C GLY A 190 3.30 7.05 6.38
N MET A 191 4.25 7.53 7.19
CA MET A 191 4.08 7.76 8.62
C MET A 191 4.75 9.08 9.01
N LEU A 192 4.45 9.61 10.20
CA LEU A 192 5.03 10.85 10.72
C LEU A 192 6.51 10.69 11.10
N TYR A 193 7.34 10.57 10.07
CA TYR A 193 8.75 10.24 10.11
C TYR A 193 9.47 10.89 8.92
N GLY A 194 10.59 11.55 9.18
CA GLY A 194 11.26 12.30 8.13
C GLY A 194 12.71 12.68 8.38
N ALA A 195 13.31 13.23 7.33
CA ALA A 195 14.67 13.76 7.28
C ALA A 195 14.63 15.28 7.48
N ASN A 196 15.24 15.77 8.56
CA ASN A 196 15.34 17.21 8.79
C ASN A 196 16.33 17.87 7.79
N ALA A 197 16.49 19.20 7.85
CA ALA A 197 17.40 19.92 6.96
C ALA A 197 18.89 19.52 7.07
N ASN A 198 19.28 18.79 8.12
CA ASN A 198 20.62 18.21 8.29
C ASN A 198 20.67 16.70 7.93
N ASN A 199 19.60 16.16 7.34
CA ASN A 199 19.42 14.75 7.01
C ASN A 199 19.45 13.82 8.25
N GLU A 200 18.99 14.32 9.40
CA GLU A 200 18.85 13.54 10.63
C GLU A 200 17.42 12.98 10.76
N GLU A 201 17.33 11.75 11.25
CA GLU A 201 16.08 11.04 11.55
C GLU A 201 15.22 11.80 12.58
N ARG A 202 13.96 12.07 12.25
CA ARG A 202 12.99 12.69 13.16
C ARG A 202 11.64 12.01 13.10
N MET A 203 11.01 11.86 14.26
CA MET A 203 9.56 11.70 14.34
C MET A 203 8.90 13.07 14.20
N LEU A 204 7.71 13.09 13.61
CA LEU A 204 6.95 14.30 13.35
C LEU A 204 5.66 14.33 14.18
N GLN A 205 5.24 15.56 14.51
CA GLN A 205 3.94 15.87 15.10
C GLN A 205 3.24 16.92 14.25
N SER A 206 2.11 16.56 13.66
CA SER A 206 1.38 17.40 12.72
C SER A 206 0.46 18.42 13.37
N TYR A 207 0.48 19.61 12.78
CA TYR A 207 -0.42 20.73 13.04
C TYR A 207 -1.32 21.02 11.83
N GLY A 208 -1.29 20.16 10.80
CA GLY A 208 -2.07 20.31 9.57
C GLY A 208 -1.28 19.90 8.34
N MET A 209 -1.92 19.12 7.47
CA MET A 209 -1.37 18.68 6.19
C MET A 209 -2.23 19.22 5.04
N LEU A 210 -1.58 19.50 3.91
CA LEU A 210 -2.22 19.97 2.70
C LEU A 210 -1.72 19.17 1.50
N ALA A 211 -2.62 18.46 0.83
CA ALA A 211 -2.35 17.87 -0.47
C ALA A 211 -2.70 18.89 -1.55
N VAL A 212 -1.78 19.12 -2.48
CA VAL A 212 -2.01 19.98 -3.65
C VAL A 212 -1.55 19.22 -4.88
N GLU A 213 -2.41 19.08 -5.89
CA GLU A 213 -2.01 18.63 -7.22
C GLU A 213 -2.54 19.58 -8.30
N LEU A 214 -1.77 19.73 -9.37
CA LEU A 214 -2.15 20.55 -10.53
C LEU A 214 -2.27 19.67 -11.76
N LEU A 215 -3.36 19.84 -12.50
CA LEU A 215 -3.65 19.08 -13.72
C LEU A 215 -3.84 20.04 -14.90
N GLY A 216 -3.23 19.70 -16.04
CA GLY A 216 -3.42 20.38 -17.30
C GLY A 216 -4.73 19.98 -18.00
N ASP A 217 -4.99 20.59 -19.17
CA ASP A 217 -6.20 20.37 -19.95
C ASP A 217 -6.34 18.92 -20.45
N SER A 218 -5.25 18.15 -20.52
CA SER A 218 -5.25 16.74 -20.93
C SER A 218 -5.16 15.77 -19.74
N GLY A 219 -5.27 16.28 -18.50
CA GLY A 219 -5.10 15.50 -17.27
C GLY A 219 -3.63 15.27 -16.87
N GLU A 220 -2.67 15.86 -17.59
CA GLU A 220 -1.25 15.73 -17.23
C GLU A 220 -0.92 16.46 -15.93
N LYS A 221 -0.14 15.83 -15.03
CA LYS A 221 0.35 16.50 -13.81
C LYS A 221 1.27 17.67 -14.18
N LEU A 222 1.07 18.79 -13.49
CA LEU A 222 1.84 20.02 -13.64
C LEU A 222 2.57 20.35 -12.32
N ASN A 223 3.67 21.08 -12.44
CA ASN A 223 4.39 21.63 -11.31
C ASN A 223 4.64 23.14 -11.49
N LEU A 224 5.16 23.81 -10.46
CA LEU A 224 5.60 25.19 -10.54
C LEU A 224 6.84 25.32 -11.44
N ALA A 225 6.92 26.42 -12.19
CA ALA A 225 8.13 26.73 -12.93
C ALA A 225 9.33 26.96 -11.98
N GLU A 226 10.54 26.71 -12.45
CA GLU A 226 11.78 26.99 -11.70
C GLU A 226 11.78 28.42 -11.14
N ASP A 227 12.32 28.57 -9.92
CA ASP A 227 12.33 29.83 -9.14
C ASP A 227 10.94 30.43 -8.81
N SER A 228 9.84 29.73 -9.08
CA SER A 228 8.50 30.14 -8.67
C SER A 228 8.08 29.44 -7.38
N THR A 229 7.28 30.14 -6.57
CA THR A 229 6.74 29.57 -5.32
C THR A 229 5.24 29.81 -5.25
N ALA A 230 4.52 28.89 -4.63
CA ALA A 230 3.13 29.07 -4.21
C ALA A 230 3.07 29.36 -2.71
N GLU A 231 2.08 30.14 -2.27
CA GLU A 231 1.80 30.32 -0.84
C GLU A 231 0.68 29.38 -0.41
N ILE A 232 0.96 28.52 0.56
CA ILE A 232 -0.02 27.63 1.17
C ILE A 232 -0.52 28.22 2.48
N THR A 233 -1.81 28.06 2.75
CA THR A 233 -2.45 28.42 4.02
C THR A 233 -3.11 27.19 4.61
N VAL A 234 -2.64 26.78 5.79
CA VAL A 234 -3.13 25.61 6.52
C VAL A 234 -3.86 26.09 7.78
N PRO A 235 -5.18 25.90 7.90
CA PRO A 235 -5.92 26.25 9.10
C PRO A 235 -5.51 25.35 10.27
N LEU A 236 -5.40 25.96 11.44
CA LEU A 236 -5.02 25.27 12.67
C LEU A 236 -6.25 24.99 13.53
N ASP A 237 -6.47 23.72 13.87
CA ASP A 237 -7.54 23.35 14.79
C ASP A 237 -7.38 24.05 16.15
N VAL A 238 -8.52 24.42 16.75
CA VAL A 238 -8.56 25.17 18.00
C VAL A 238 -7.93 24.43 19.17
N SER A 239 -8.01 23.10 19.18
CA SER A 239 -7.44 22.26 20.24
C SER A 239 -5.91 22.32 20.27
N LEU A 240 -5.26 22.57 19.12
CA LEU A 240 -3.81 22.61 18.99
C LEU A 240 -3.19 24.00 19.23
N GLN A 241 -4.00 25.07 19.20
CA GLN A 241 -3.53 26.46 19.31
C GLN A 241 -2.70 26.77 20.56
N THR A 242 -2.97 26.08 21.67
CA THR A 242 -2.25 26.33 22.93
C THR A 242 -0.77 25.99 22.85
N ASN A 243 -0.43 24.96 22.08
CA ASN A 243 0.93 24.43 21.95
C ASN A 243 1.56 24.76 20.59
N ALA A 244 0.88 25.53 19.75
CA ALA A 244 1.31 25.87 18.40
C ALA A 244 2.43 26.93 18.40
N PRO A 245 3.61 26.64 17.83
CA PRO A 245 4.71 27.60 17.74
C PRO A 245 4.43 28.69 16.71
N THR A 246 5.07 29.85 16.85
CA THR A 246 4.88 30.98 15.92
C THR A 246 5.50 30.77 14.54
N SER A 247 6.58 29.97 14.45
CA SER A 247 7.14 29.45 13.21
C SER A 247 7.23 27.93 13.34
N ILE A 248 6.94 27.21 12.26
CA ILE A 248 6.96 25.75 12.19
C ILE A 248 7.65 25.31 10.89
N PRO A 249 8.54 24.30 10.92
CA PRO A 249 9.10 23.75 9.70
C PRO A 249 8.01 23.17 8.78
N LEU A 250 8.22 23.33 7.48
CA LEU A 250 7.41 22.68 6.46
C LEU A 250 8.09 21.39 6.01
N TRP A 251 7.30 20.37 5.74
CA TRP A 251 7.76 19.07 5.31
C TRP A 251 6.99 18.66 4.06
N HIS A 252 7.70 18.22 3.03
CA HIS A 252 7.08 17.62 1.87
C HIS A 252 7.20 16.10 1.94
N PHE A 253 6.23 15.38 1.40
CA PHE A 253 6.31 13.93 1.31
C PHE A 253 7.09 13.53 0.05
N ASP A 254 8.16 12.76 0.22
CA ASP A 254 8.87 12.09 -0.86
C ASP A 254 8.15 10.78 -1.17
N GLU A 255 7.41 10.73 -2.28
CA GLU A 255 6.61 9.56 -2.69
C GLU A 255 7.48 8.36 -3.11
N ASP A 256 8.71 8.59 -3.57
CA ASP A 256 9.62 7.51 -3.94
C ASP A 256 10.30 6.94 -2.69
N GLY A 257 10.69 7.81 -1.74
CA GLY A 257 11.30 7.42 -0.47
C GLY A 257 10.31 6.90 0.58
N GLY A 258 9.06 7.36 0.54
CA GLY A 258 8.01 7.05 1.52
C GLY A 258 8.12 7.79 2.86
N TYR A 259 8.93 8.85 2.93
CA TYR A 259 9.19 9.63 4.15
C TYR A 259 9.12 11.14 3.90
N TRP A 260 8.97 11.91 4.97
CA TRP A 260 8.86 13.36 4.90
C TRP A 260 10.26 14.02 4.86
N VAL A 261 10.40 15.11 4.10
CA VAL A 261 11.64 15.88 3.99
C VAL A 261 11.38 17.34 4.34
N GLU A 262 12.14 17.87 5.29
CA GLU A 262 12.04 19.27 5.70
C GLU A 262 12.42 20.19 4.54
N ASP A 263 11.51 21.09 4.16
CA ASP A 263 11.71 22.08 3.10
C ASP A 263 10.95 23.37 3.41
N GLY A 264 11.64 24.33 4.01
CA GLY A 264 11.09 25.65 4.33
C GLY A 264 10.40 25.74 5.70
N GLU A 265 9.63 26.80 5.89
CA GLU A 265 8.93 27.10 7.15
C GLU A 265 7.61 27.84 6.89
N ALA A 266 6.68 27.74 7.82
CA ALA A 266 5.43 28.49 7.85
C ALA A 266 5.32 29.32 9.13
N THR A 267 4.67 30.48 9.03
CA THR A 267 4.44 31.38 10.16
C THR A 267 2.97 31.37 10.57
N LEU A 268 2.70 31.26 11.86
CA LEU A 268 1.36 31.35 12.41
C LEU A 268 0.84 32.79 12.30
N THR A 269 -0.18 33.00 11.46
CA THR A 269 -0.84 34.29 11.25
C THR A 269 -2.31 34.18 11.65
N GLY A 270 -2.67 34.67 12.84
CA GLY A 270 -4.00 34.46 13.38
C GLY A 270 -4.21 33.01 13.81
N THR A 271 -5.00 32.25 13.05
CA THR A 271 -5.31 30.83 13.30
C THR A 271 -4.90 29.93 12.13
N THR A 272 -3.96 30.38 11.30
CA THR A 272 -3.50 29.65 10.12
C THR A 272 -1.99 29.71 10.02
N TYR A 273 -1.35 28.59 9.67
CA TYR A 273 0.03 28.59 9.22
C TYR A 273 0.10 29.01 7.75
N VAL A 274 0.97 29.96 7.44
CA VAL A 274 1.18 30.48 6.09
C VAL A 274 2.66 30.33 5.73
N GLY A 275 2.93 29.65 4.62
CA GLY A 275 4.28 29.36 4.15
C GLY A 275 4.37 29.34 2.63
N SER A 276 5.60 29.34 2.09
CA SER A 276 5.87 29.29 0.65
C SER A 276 6.50 27.95 0.27
N VAL A 277 6.00 27.34 -0.80
CA VAL A 277 6.45 26.04 -1.31
C VAL A 277 6.93 26.17 -2.76
N SER A 278 7.93 25.39 -3.13
CA SER A 278 8.57 25.44 -4.46
C SER A 278 8.08 24.35 -5.42
N HIS A 279 7.36 23.36 -4.91
CA HIS A 279 6.79 22.24 -5.65
C HIS A 279 5.51 21.72 -4.95
N PHE A 280 4.82 20.79 -5.60
CA PHE A 280 3.61 20.17 -5.07
C PHE A 280 3.80 18.69 -4.76
N SER A 281 3.25 18.32 -3.62
CA SER A 281 3.19 17.01 -2.98
C SER A 281 2.23 17.17 -1.79
N PHE A 282 2.17 16.18 -0.89
CA PHE A 282 1.66 16.45 0.45
C PHE A 282 2.64 17.34 1.21
N TRP A 283 2.12 18.43 1.78
CA TRP A 283 2.85 19.35 2.64
C TRP A 283 2.33 19.27 4.07
N ASN A 284 3.23 19.26 5.05
CA ASN A 284 2.87 19.17 6.45
C ASN A 284 3.54 20.28 7.28
N CYS A 285 2.80 20.80 8.25
CA CYS A 285 3.31 21.70 9.28
C CYS A 285 3.64 20.86 10.53
N ASP A 286 4.90 20.44 10.69
CA ASP A 286 5.29 19.53 11.78
C ASP A 286 6.33 20.10 12.75
N ILE A 287 6.19 19.71 14.01
CA ILE A 287 7.28 19.83 14.99
C ILE A 287 8.08 18.51 15.01
N PRO A 288 9.41 18.56 14.80
CA PRO A 288 10.25 17.37 14.88
C PRO A 288 10.57 16.98 16.33
N ALA A 289 10.74 15.67 16.55
CA ALA A 289 11.14 15.07 17.81
C ALA A 289 12.15 13.95 17.62
N GLU A 290 13.01 13.73 18.62
CA GLU A 290 13.86 12.54 18.72
C GLU A 290 12.98 11.33 19.02
N ALA A 291 13.25 10.19 18.38
CA ALA A 291 12.37 9.03 18.40
C ALA A 291 13.11 7.74 18.73
N ILE A 292 12.37 6.78 19.29
CA ILE A 292 12.78 5.38 19.42
C ILE A 292 11.67 4.49 18.88
N ASN A 293 12.02 3.28 18.47
CA ASN A 293 11.03 2.26 18.17
C ASN A 293 10.54 1.60 19.47
N LEU A 294 9.22 1.49 19.60
CA LEU A 294 8.59 0.80 20.71
C LEU A 294 7.63 -0.25 20.16
N CYS A 295 7.78 -1.49 20.61
CA CYS A 295 6.82 -2.55 20.38
C CYS A 295 6.00 -2.81 21.65
N ILE A 296 4.69 -2.94 21.49
CA ILE A 296 3.75 -3.34 22.54
C ILE A 296 3.28 -4.76 22.22
N ASN A 297 3.37 -5.67 23.19
CA ASN A 297 2.81 -7.01 23.11
C ASN A 297 1.61 -7.12 24.06
N LEU A 298 0.43 -7.38 23.52
CA LEU A 298 -0.83 -7.45 24.27
C LEU A 298 -1.26 -8.90 24.51
N THR A 299 -1.50 -9.24 25.78
CA THR A 299 -2.11 -10.52 26.17
C THR A 299 -3.25 -10.33 27.16
N ASP A 300 -4.15 -11.30 27.23
CA ASP A 300 -5.12 -11.40 28.33
C ASP A 300 -4.48 -11.99 29.62
N GLU A 301 -5.27 -12.10 30.70
CA GLU A 301 -4.82 -12.72 31.95
C GLU A 301 -4.49 -14.21 31.86
N ASN A 302 -4.93 -14.90 30.80
CA ASN A 302 -4.67 -16.31 30.55
C ASN A 302 -3.43 -16.53 29.67
N GLY A 303 -2.83 -15.45 29.15
CA GLY A 303 -1.66 -15.48 28.27
C GLY A 303 -2.00 -15.63 26.78
N ASN A 304 -3.27 -15.44 26.39
CA ASN A 304 -3.67 -15.42 24.99
C ASN A 304 -3.31 -14.06 24.37
N SER A 305 -2.70 -14.07 23.19
CA SER A 305 -2.43 -12.86 22.42
C SER A 305 -3.73 -12.19 21.97
N LEU A 306 -3.79 -10.86 22.11
CA LEU A 306 -4.96 -10.09 21.74
C LEU A 306 -4.73 -9.36 20.41
N SER A 307 -5.30 -9.93 19.35
CA SER A 307 -5.16 -9.43 17.98
C SER A 307 -6.23 -8.40 17.60
N ASN A 308 -5.91 -7.59 16.59
CA ASN A 308 -6.81 -6.59 15.98
C ASN A 308 -7.37 -5.56 16.97
N LEU A 309 -6.60 -5.21 18.02
CA LEU A 309 -6.96 -4.13 18.93
C LEU A 309 -6.25 -2.84 18.53
N TRP A 310 -7.04 -1.78 18.37
CA TRP A 310 -6.50 -0.44 18.14
C TRP A 310 -5.81 0.04 19.42
N THR A 311 -4.49 0.17 19.34
CA THR A 311 -3.64 0.56 20.46
C THR A 311 -3.05 1.92 20.15
N THR A 312 -3.32 2.89 21.01
CA THR A 312 -2.71 4.22 20.90
C THR A 312 -1.69 4.46 22.01
N ILE A 313 -0.72 5.30 21.67
CA ILE A 313 0.30 5.80 22.58
C ILE A 313 0.27 7.33 22.49
N THR A 314 0.08 7.98 23.63
CA THR A 314 -0.06 9.43 23.76
C THR A 314 1.12 10.00 24.56
N SER A 315 1.82 10.97 23.98
CA SER A 315 2.67 11.92 24.69
C SER A 315 1.88 13.21 24.93
N GLU A 316 1.98 13.77 26.13
CA GLU A 316 1.37 15.07 26.46
C GLU A 316 1.91 16.21 25.55
N ILE A 317 3.13 16.05 25.05
CA ILE A 317 3.82 17.05 24.24
C ILE A 317 3.59 16.76 22.75
N TYR A 318 3.84 15.52 22.33
CA TYR A 318 3.93 15.14 20.91
C TYR A 318 2.67 14.48 20.33
N GLY A 319 1.59 14.44 21.11
CA GLY A 319 0.29 13.94 20.67
C GLY A 319 0.18 12.42 20.68
N THR A 320 -0.84 11.94 19.96
CA THR A 320 -1.27 10.53 19.94
C THR A 320 -0.92 9.88 18.61
N ARG A 321 -0.57 8.60 18.66
CA ARG A 321 -0.40 7.73 17.49
C ARG A 321 -0.88 6.33 17.81
N GLY A 322 -1.20 5.51 16.82
CA GLY A 322 -1.68 4.16 17.07
C GLY A 322 -1.52 3.20 15.90
N GLY A 323 -1.81 1.94 16.19
CA GLY A 323 -1.79 0.83 15.24
C GLY A 323 -2.65 -0.33 15.76
N ASN A 324 -2.95 -1.28 14.88
CA ASN A 324 -3.65 -2.50 15.26
C ASN A 324 -2.66 -3.59 15.64
N THR A 325 -2.95 -4.34 16.70
CA THR A 325 -2.16 -5.54 17.03
C THR A 325 -2.39 -6.66 16.02
N ASN A 326 -1.36 -7.46 15.78
CA ASN A 326 -1.44 -8.63 14.92
C ASN A 326 -1.85 -9.91 15.67
N GLU A 327 -1.81 -11.06 15.01
CA GLU A 327 -2.17 -12.37 15.59
C GLU A 327 -1.33 -12.76 16.81
N LEU A 328 -0.13 -12.21 16.95
CA LEU A 328 0.74 -12.38 18.12
C LEU A 328 0.45 -11.36 19.23
N GLY A 329 -0.49 -10.45 19.02
CA GLY A 329 -0.81 -9.36 19.93
C GLY A 329 0.20 -8.21 19.87
N GLN A 330 1.06 -8.17 18.84
CA GLN A 330 2.14 -7.20 18.72
C GLN A 330 1.75 -6.02 17.83
N VAL A 331 2.15 -4.82 18.24
CA VAL A 331 2.13 -3.60 17.41
C VAL A 331 3.40 -2.79 17.70
N CYS A 332 4.04 -2.28 16.64
CA CYS A 332 5.29 -1.52 16.76
C CYS A 332 5.17 -0.15 16.08
N GLY A 333 5.89 0.85 16.59
CA GLY A 333 5.92 2.18 15.99
C GLY A 333 6.92 3.12 16.66
N LEU A 334 7.12 4.28 16.04
CA LEU A 334 7.96 5.35 16.58
C LEU A 334 7.25 6.10 17.69
N VAL A 335 7.94 6.34 18.80
CA VAL A 335 7.48 7.17 19.93
C VAL A 335 8.56 8.18 20.31
N PRO A 336 8.19 9.33 20.90
CA PRO A 336 9.18 10.33 21.30
C PRO A 336 10.08 9.80 22.42
N SER A 337 11.37 10.06 22.29
CA SER A 337 12.38 9.67 23.27
C SER A 337 12.21 10.42 24.59
N ASN A 338 12.48 9.73 25.69
CA ASN A 338 12.49 10.26 27.06
C ASN A 338 11.16 10.82 27.58
N GLU A 339 10.05 10.48 26.93
CA GLU A 339 8.70 10.90 27.33
C GLU A 339 8.01 9.84 28.20
N SER A 340 7.15 10.29 29.12
CA SER A 340 6.16 9.41 29.75
C SER A 340 5.01 9.22 28.77
N LEU A 341 4.64 7.98 28.50
CA LEU A 341 3.67 7.65 27.46
C LEU A 341 2.42 7.01 28.08
N GLU A 342 1.25 7.48 27.69
CA GLU A 342 -0.03 6.85 28.04
C GLU A 342 -0.43 5.89 26.92
N VAL A 343 -0.59 4.61 27.25
CA VAL A 343 -1.11 3.60 26.33
C VAL A 343 -2.60 3.44 26.57
N ASN A 344 -3.40 3.56 25.50
CA ASN A 344 -4.82 3.30 25.52
C ASN A 344 -5.14 2.17 24.54
N ILE A 345 -5.90 1.18 24.99
CA ILE A 345 -6.33 0.05 24.17
C ILE A 345 -7.82 0.22 23.92
N TYR A 346 -8.21 0.23 22.65
CA TYR A 346 -9.58 0.35 22.20
C TYR A 346 -10.01 -0.92 21.51
N ASN A 347 -11.32 -1.14 21.53
CA ASN A 347 -12.01 -1.96 20.55
C ASN A 347 -12.89 -1.00 19.77
N TYR A 348 -12.46 -0.65 18.55
CA TYR A 348 -13.05 0.44 17.77
C TYR A 348 -14.56 0.20 17.58
N ASP A 349 -15.35 1.26 17.68
CA ASP A 349 -16.81 1.32 17.48
C ASP A 349 -17.74 0.57 18.46
N MET A 350 -17.26 -0.01 19.56
CA MET A 350 -18.12 -0.90 20.36
C MET A 350 -18.01 -0.72 21.87
N CYS A 351 -19.18 -0.64 22.53
CA CYS A 351 -19.40 -0.42 23.97
C CYS A 351 -19.12 1.02 24.48
N GLY A 352 -18.87 1.93 23.54
CA GLY A 352 -18.62 3.35 23.79
C GLY A 352 -17.22 3.78 23.34
N ALA A 353 -16.96 5.08 23.29
CA ALA A 353 -15.69 5.64 22.82
C ALA A 353 -14.56 5.62 23.88
N THR A 354 -14.73 4.87 24.97
CA THR A 354 -13.76 4.84 26.08
C THR A 354 -12.73 3.74 25.88
N SER A 355 -11.48 4.02 26.23
CA SER A 355 -10.44 2.99 26.28
C SER A 355 -10.87 1.85 27.20
N LEU A 356 -10.65 0.61 26.74
CA LEU A 356 -10.87 -0.60 27.52
C LEU A 356 -9.85 -0.75 28.64
N PHE A 357 -8.65 -0.27 28.37
CA PHE A 357 -7.51 -0.32 29.26
C PHE A 357 -6.63 0.90 29.01
N THR A 358 -6.13 1.46 30.10
CA THR A 358 -5.18 2.58 30.07
C THR A 358 -4.05 2.30 31.05
N THR A 359 -2.81 2.53 30.63
CA THR A 359 -1.63 2.46 31.49
C THR A 359 -0.59 3.51 31.10
N SER A 360 0.39 3.76 31.95
CA SER A 360 1.53 4.61 31.65
C SER A 360 2.81 3.79 31.58
N ILE A 361 3.64 4.05 30.58
CA ILE A 361 4.91 3.37 30.33
C ILE A 361 6.05 4.38 30.09
N GLY A 362 7.28 3.89 30.05
CA GLY A 362 8.46 4.72 29.87
C GLY A 362 8.87 5.51 31.11
N PRO A 363 9.78 6.50 30.97
CA PRO A 363 10.40 6.94 29.71
C PRO A 363 11.46 5.97 29.16
N TYR A 364 11.60 5.94 27.84
CA TYR A 364 12.60 5.13 27.11
C TYR A 364 13.64 6.03 26.42
N SER A 365 14.89 5.57 26.32
CA SER A 365 16.00 6.32 25.69
C SER A 365 16.68 5.58 24.54
N SER A 366 16.16 4.40 24.21
CA SER A 366 16.57 3.54 23.09
C SER A 366 15.39 2.66 22.70
N ASP A 367 15.44 2.08 21.51
CA ASP A 367 14.45 1.10 21.05
C ASP A 367 14.13 0.06 22.14
N SER A 368 12.85 -0.23 22.35
CA SER A 368 12.34 -0.99 23.49
C SER A 368 11.11 -1.83 23.11
N SER A 369 10.76 -2.79 23.98
CA SER A 369 9.52 -3.57 23.89
C SER A 369 8.87 -3.65 25.26
N GLU A 370 7.54 -3.58 25.32
CA GLU A 370 6.75 -3.64 26.55
C GLU A 370 5.66 -4.71 26.45
N ASP A 371 5.59 -5.59 27.44
CA ASP A 371 4.53 -6.60 27.55
C ASP A 371 3.40 -6.05 28.44
N ILE A 372 2.20 -5.90 27.87
CA ILE A 372 1.02 -5.39 28.57
C ILE A 372 -0.02 -6.51 28.70
N ILE A 373 -0.35 -6.84 29.94
CA ILE A 373 -1.39 -7.82 30.27
C ILE A 373 -2.69 -7.06 30.60
N ILE A 374 -3.76 -7.33 29.85
CA ILE A 374 -5.10 -6.81 30.15
C ILE A 374 -5.73 -7.69 31.25
N ILE A 375 -5.69 -7.19 32.48
CA ILE A 375 -6.13 -7.95 33.67
C ILE A 375 -7.64 -7.81 33.91
N THR A 376 -8.27 -6.75 33.43
CA THR A 376 -9.71 -6.54 33.63
C THR A 376 -10.30 -5.84 32.42
N LEU A 377 -11.25 -6.50 31.78
CA LEU A 377 -12.09 -5.88 30.76
C LEU A 377 -13.30 -5.22 31.42
N PRO A 378 -13.85 -4.15 30.80
CA PRO A 378 -15.16 -3.62 31.19
C PRO A 378 -16.24 -4.72 31.22
N SER A 379 -17.26 -4.57 32.08
CA SER A 379 -18.27 -5.62 32.30
C SER A 379 -19.16 -5.93 31.10
N ASP A 380 -19.25 -4.98 30.17
CA ASP A 380 -19.96 -5.03 28.90
C ASP A 380 -19.10 -5.56 27.75
N VAL A 381 -17.81 -5.86 28.00
CA VAL A 381 -16.87 -6.37 27.01
C VAL A 381 -16.49 -7.81 27.32
N ILE A 382 -16.56 -8.65 26.31
CA ILE A 382 -16.33 -10.09 26.40
C ILE A 382 -15.19 -10.44 25.44
N SER A 383 -14.18 -11.16 25.94
CA SER A 383 -13.18 -11.80 25.09
C SER A 383 -13.75 -13.08 24.49
N GLU A 384 -13.58 -13.23 23.18
CA GLU A 384 -14.16 -14.32 22.41
C GLU A 384 -13.12 -14.89 21.44
N THR A 385 -13.07 -16.22 21.39
CA THR A 385 -12.32 -16.97 20.40
C THR A 385 -13.29 -17.61 19.42
N VAL A 386 -13.18 -17.31 18.13
CA VAL A 386 -13.92 -17.98 17.06
C VAL A 386 -13.01 -18.96 16.35
N THR A 387 -13.42 -20.22 16.24
CA THR A 387 -12.65 -21.27 15.55
C THR A 387 -13.49 -22.00 14.53
N GLY A 388 -12.86 -22.50 13.48
CA GLY A 388 -13.50 -23.36 12.50
C GLY A 388 -12.52 -23.99 11.53
N ASN A 389 -13.07 -24.78 10.62
CA ASN A 389 -12.35 -25.30 9.46
C ASN A 389 -12.93 -24.68 8.20
N PHE A 390 -12.07 -24.35 7.24
CA PHE A 390 -12.44 -23.91 5.91
C PHE A 390 -12.06 -24.98 4.89
N ASN A 391 -13.08 -25.56 4.27
CA ASN A 391 -12.94 -26.62 3.30
C ASN A 391 -13.36 -26.15 1.90
N THR A 392 -12.84 -26.84 0.91
CA THR A 392 -13.37 -26.84 -0.45
C THR A 392 -14.79 -27.42 -0.48
N CYS A 393 -15.50 -27.28 -1.59
CA CYS A 393 -16.80 -27.92 -1.82
C CYS A 393 -16.76 -29.46 -1.68
N ASN A 394 -15.57 -30.08 -1.78
CA ASN A 394 -15.37 -31.53 -1.73
C ASN A 394 -14.91 -32.04 -0.35
N ASP A 395 -15.02 -31.23 0.69
CA ASP A 395 -14.62 -31.54 2.07
C ASP A 395 -13.10 -31.68 2.30
N ASP A 396 -12.27 -31.33 1.32
CA ASP A 396 -10.82 -31.19 1.50
C ASP A 396 -10.49 -29.82 2.13
N PRO A 397 -9.44 -29.67 2.96
CA PRO A 397 -9.05 -28.39 3.54
C PRO A 397 -8.58 -27.41 2.45
N VAL A 398 -8.98 -26.13 2.57
CA VAL A 398 -8.43 -25.06 1.73
C VAL A 398 -6.98 -24.80 2.13
N THR A 399 -6.08 -24.69 1.16
CA THR A 399 -4.63 -24.52 1.42
C THR A 399 -4.08 -23.16 1.01
N ASP A 400 -4.88 -22.34 0.35
CA ASP A 400 -4.53 -20.97 -0.01
C ASP A 400 -5.82 -20.13 -0.15
N GLY A 401 -5.84 -19.01 0.56
CA GLY A 401 -7.01 -18.17 0.70
C GLY A 401 -7.05 -17.42 2.03
N TYR A 402 -8.19 -16.83 2.32
CA TYR A 402 -8.41 -16.15 3.60
C TYR A 402 -9.85 -16.32 4.08
N VAL A 403 -10.01 -16.25 5.41
CA VAL A 403 -11.32 -16.14 6.04
C VAL A 403 -11.47 -14.73 6.59
N PHE A 404 -12.66 -14.18 6.37
CA PHE A 404 -13.08 -12.86 6.75
C PHE A 404 -14.23 -12.96 7.75
N LEU A 405 -14.13 -12.24 8.87
CA LEU A 405 -15.14 -12.14 9.90
C LEU A 405 -15.60 -10.70 10.01
N LEU A 406 -16.91 -10.46 9.83
CA LEU A 406 -17.51 -9.15 10.09
C LEU A 406 -18.26 -9.18 11.41
N TYR A 407 -17.93 -8.23 12.27
CA TYR A 407 -18.66 -7.98 13.51
C TYR A 407 -19.01 -6.50 13.58
N GLN A 408 -20.30 -6.18 13.39
CA GLN A 408 -20.74 -4.82 13.10
C GLN A 408 -19.97 -4.23 11.92
N ASP A 409 -19.29 -3.09 12.11
CA ASP A 409 -18.47 -2.42 11.12
C ASP A 409 -16.99 -2.85 11.19
N GLN A 410 -16.64 -3.69 12.18
CA GLN A 410 -15.30 -4.26 12.30
C GLN A 410 -15.10 -5.43 11.35
N THR A 411 -13.92 -5.46 10.74
CA THR A 411 -13.49 -6.52 9.83
C THR A 411 -12.24 -7.18 10.39
N HIS A 412 -12.28 -8.50 10.48
CA HIS A 412 -11.17 -9.32 10.91
C HIS A 412 -10.84 -10.32 9.81
N SER A 413 -9.56 -10.54 9.55
CA SER A 413 -9.11 -11.42 8.48
C SER A 413 -7.89 -12.22 8.92
N THR A 414 -7.88 -13.48 8.49
CA THR A 414 -6.75 -14.39 8.67
C THR A 414 -6.50 -15.17 7.40
N LEU A 415 -5.22 -15.39 7.12
CA LEU A 415 -4.77 -16.25 6.03
C LEU A 415 -5.05 -17.71 6.37
N ILE A 416 -5.20 -18.54 5.34
CA ILE A 416 -5.47 -19.97 5.44
C ILE A 416 -4.39 -20.74 4.69
N ASP A 417 -3.74 -21.67 5.37
CA ASP A 417 -2.70 -22.54 4.81
C ASP A 417 -2.98 -24.04 5.04
N ASP A 418 -3.76 -24.39 6.06
CA ASP A 418 -4.09 -25.78 6.42
C ASP A 418 -5.59 -26.07 6.58
N GLY A 419 -6.43 -25.12 6.17
CA GLY A 419 -7.88 -25.21 6.27
C GLY A 419 -8.41 -24.97 7.68
N THR A 420 -7.60 -24.48 8.62
CA THR A 420 -8.07 -24.07 9.94
C THR A 420 -7.98 -22.56 10.11
N PHE A 421 -8.85 -22.00 10.96
CA PHE A 421 -8.77 -20.59 11.32
C PHE A 421 -9.18 -20.36 12.77
N GLU A 422 -8.57 -19.32 13.34
CA GLU A 422 -8.88 -18.80 14.66
C GLU A 422 -8.92 -17.28 14.62
N PHE A 423 -9.94 -16.69 15.23
CA PHE A 423 -10.00 -15.26 15.51
C PHE A 423 -10.08 -15.06 17.03
N ASN A 424 -9.18 -14.24 17.56
CA ASN A 424 -9.28 -13.74 18.93
C ASN A 424 -9.72 -12.28 18.87
N LEU A 425 -10.91 -11.99 19.38
CA LEU A 425 -11.52 -10.68 19.31
C LEU A 425 -12.22 -10.30 20.62
N LEU A 426 -12.48 -9.02 20.78
CA LEU A 426 -13.30 -8.48 21.86
C LEU A 426 -14.68 -8.10 21.28
N ARG A 427 -15.75 -8.42 22.00
CA ARG A 427 -17.12 -8.15 21.57
C ARG A 427 -17.94 -7.51 22.69
N CYS A 428 -18.99 -6.79 22.32
CA CYS A 428 -19.95 -6.29 23.30
C CYS A 428 -20.90 -7.38 23.78
N ASP A 429 -21.34 -7.27 25.03
CA ASP A 429 -22.27 -8.22 25.66
C ASP A 429 -23.68 -8.18 25.04
N GLN A 430 -24.09 -7.05 24.47
CA GLN A 430 -25.40 -6.85 23.83
C GLN A 430 -25.49 -7.37 22.39
N ASP A 431 -24.36 -7.46 21.68
CA ASP A 431 -24.31 -7.81 20.26
C ASP A 431 -23.60 -9.15 20.09
N ASP A 432 -24.41 -10.19 19.87
CA ASP A 432 -23.96 -11.57 19.87
C ASP A 432 -23.88 -12.20 18.47
N THR A 433 -24.14 -11.45 17.40
CA THR A 433 -24.09 -11.96 16.02
C THR A 433 -22.88 -11.46 15.23
N PHE A 434 -22.35 -12.30 14.36
CA PHE A 434 -21.28 -11.95 13.42
C PHE A 434 -21.47 -12.70 12.10
N LYS A 435 -20.70 -12.30 11.08
CA LYS A 435 -20.71 -12.92 9.76
C LYS A 435 -19.33 -13.47 9.42
N VAL A 436 -19.29 -14.50 8.59
CA VAL A 436 -18.05 -15.10 8.07
C VAL A 436 -18.17 -15.29 6.56
N ILE A 437 -17.09 -14.98 5.84
CA ILE A 437 -16.91 -15.21 4.40
C ILE A 437 -15.55 -15.90 4.22
N GLY A 438 -15.50 -16.96 3.41
CA GLY A 438 -14.25 -17.63 3.04
C GLY A 438 -13.98 -17.49 1.55
N ASN A 439 -12.72 -17.27 1.19
CA ASN A 439 -12.25 -17.16 -0.19
C ASN A 439 -11.16 -18.22 -0.44
N ASP A 440 -11.43 -19.16 -1.35
CA ASP A 440 -10.54 -20.25 -1.77
C ASP A 440 -9.91 -19.92 -3.12
N TYR A 441 -8.64 -19.55 -3.08
CA TYR A 441 -7.89 -19.14 -4.27
C TYR A 441 -7.55 -20.32 -5.18
N VAL A 442 -7.38 -21.51 -4.61
CA VAL A 442 -7.00 -22.70 -5.37
C VAL A 442 -8.16 -23.19 -6.23
N ASN A 443 -9.39 -23.17 -5.73
CA ASN A 443 -10.54 -23.71 -6.48
C ASN A 443 -11.37 -22.62 -7.16
N LEU A 444 -11.01 -21.35 -7.00
CA LEU A 444 -11.77 -20.20 -7.46
C LEU A 444 -13.18 -20.15 -6.87
N GLN A 445 -13.29 -20.42 -5.57
CA GLN A 445 -14.58 -20.55 -4.90
C GLN A 445 -14.67 -19.67 -3.67
N THR A 446 -15.89 -19.27 -3.34
CA THR A 446 -16.20 -18.51 -2.13
C THR A 446 -17.32 -19.18 -1.33
N THR A 447 -17.51 -18.72 -0.10
CA THR A 447 -18.73 -19.01 0.66
C THR A 447 -19.80 -17.96 0.40
N ASP A 448 -21.05 -18.26 0.74
CA ASP A 448 -22.03 -17.21 1.02
C ASP A 448 -21.56 -16.35 2.21
N THR A 449 -22.23 -15.22 2.46
CA THR A 449 -22.13 -14.56 3.77
C THR A 449 -22.84 -15.40 4.84
N LEU A 450 -22.06 -16.12 5.64
CA LEU A 450 -22.56 -17.02 6.68
C LEU A 450 -22.80 -16.25 7.98
N ASN A 451 -23.95 -16.43 8.61
CA ASN A 451 -24.33 -15.69 9.83
C ASN A 451 -24.25 -16.63 11.05
N TYR A 452 -23.61 -16.17 12.11
CA TYR A 452 -23.38 -16.93 13.34
C TYR A 452 -23.74 -16.10 14.58
N THR A 453 -23.83 -16.81 15.71
CA THR A 453 -24.00 -16.22 17.03
C THR A 453 -22.89 -16.73 17.94
N PHE A 454 -22.31 -15.85 18.74
CA PHE A 454 -21.24 -16.18 19.66
C PHE A 454 -21.70 -17.14 20.78
N THR A 455 -20.83 -18.09 21.13
CA THR A 455 -20.93 -19.00 22.27
C THR A 455 -19.70 -18.84 23.16
N THR A 456 -19.74 -17.83 24.02
CA THR A 456 -18.60 -17.42 24.86
C THR A 456 -18.11 -18.52 25.80
N PRO A 457 -16.78 -18.63 26.02
CA PRO A 457 -15.70 -17.82 25.42
C PRO A 457 -15.15 -18.38 24.10
N LEU A 458 -15.64 -19.54 23.66
CA LEU A 458 -15.15 -20.24 22.48
C LEU A 458 -16.32 -20.59 21.55
N THR A 459 -16.43 -19.82 20.48
CA THR A 459 -17.38 -20.06 19.40
C THR A 459 -16.74 -20.95 18.34
N ASN A 460 -16.99 -22.26 18.40
CA ASN A 460 -16.65 -23.16 17.30
C ASN A 460 -17.78 -23.18 16.27
N ILE A 461 -17.54 -22.63 15.08
CA ILE A 461 -18.55 -22.53 14.01
C ILE A 461 -18.61 -23.78 13.11
N GLY A 462 -17.76 -24.78 13.39
CA GLY A 462 -17.65 -26.00 12.62
C GLY A 462 -16.89 -25.81 11.32
N THR A 463 -17.32 -26.49 10.27
CA THR A 463 -16.74 -26.40 8.94
C THR A 463 -17.59 -25.48 8.06
N ILE A 464 -16.94 -24.53 7.40
CA ILE A 464 -17.49 -23.76 6.29
C ILE A 464 -16.89 -24.27 4.98
N SER A 465 -17.65 -24.22 3.88
CA SER A 465 -17.22 -24.74 2.59
C SER A 465 -17.39 -23.71 1.49
N ALA A 466 -16.33 -23.50 0.70
CA ALA A 466 -16.40 -22.69 -0.51
C ALA A 466 -17.08 -23.49 -1.62
N CYS A 467 -18.33 -23.15 -1.94
CA CYS A 467 -19.17 -23.88 -2.90
C CYS A 467 -19.75 -22.98 -4.00
N ASN A 468 -19.58 -21.66 -3.86
CA ASN A 468 -20.00 -20.70 -4.86
C ASN A 468 -18.83 -20.40 -5.78
N ASP A 469 -19.12 -20.25 -7.06
CA ASP A 469 -18.11 -19.78 -8.01
C ASP A 469 -17.71 -18.33 -7.63
N ALA A 470 -16.43 -18.01 -7.77
CA ALA A 470 -15.97 -16.65 -7.59
C ALA A 470 -16.61 -15.71 -8.62
N GLU A 471 -16.91 -14.48 -8.18
CA GLU A 471 -17.55 -13.46 -9.00
C GLU A 471 -16.64 -13.02 -10.15
N GLU A 472 -15.34 -13.02 -9.93
CA GLU A 472 -14.33 -12.80 -10.96
C GLU A 472 -13.26 -13.87 -10.85
N PHE A 473 -12.75 -14.34 -11.99
CA PHE A 473 -11.60 -15.21 -12.02
C PHE A 473 -10.83 -15.14 -13.34
N ILE A 474 -9.54 -15.46 -13.25
CA ILE A 474 -8.70 -15.88 -14.37
C ILE A 474 -8.14 -17.25 -14.03
N THR A 475 -8.28 -18.19 -14.96
CA THR A 475 -7.69 -19.52 -14.85
C THR A 475 -6.99 -19.89 -16.14
N TYR A 476 -5.79 -20.45 -16.02
CA TYR A 476 -5.06 -20.96 -17.17
C TYR A 476 -4.15 -22.12 -16.80
N GLN A 477 -3.86 -22.95 -17.79
CA GLN A 477 -3.00 -24.12 -17.66
C GLN A 477 -1.96 -24.09 -18.77
N VAL A 478 -0.69 -24.26 -18.40
CA VAL A 478 0.44 -24.33 -19.32
C VAL A 478 1.01 -25.74 -19.35
N ASP A 479 1.07 -26.32 -20.54
CA ASP A 479 1.43 -27.72 -20.76
C ASP A 479 0.59 -28.68 -19.89
N ASP A 480 1.23 -29.65 -19.25
CA ASP A 480 0.60 -30.60 -18.33
C ASP A 480 0.73 -30.16 -16.84
N HIS A 481 1.09 -28.90 -16.56
CA HIS A 481 1.22 -28.38 -15.19
C HIS A 481 -0.14 -28.14 -14.52
N ALA A 482 -0.13 -27.84 -13.21
CA ALA A 482 -1.33 -27.43 -12.49
C ALA A 482 -1.87 -26.10 -13.06
N ALA A 483 -3.20 -25.92 -13.02
CA ALA A 483 -3.79 -24.66 -13.41
C ALA A 483 -3.45 -23.57 -12.39
N ILE A 484 -3.19 -22.36 -12.90
CA ILE A 484 -3.00 -21.14 -12.12
C ILE A 484 -4.32 -20.38 -12.09
N ASN A 485 -4.65 -19.86 -10.91
CA ASN A 485 -5.96 -19.39 -10.55
C ASN A 485 -5.85 -18.05 -9.83
N TYR A 486 -6.60 -17.06 -10.30
CA TYR A 486 -6.75 -15.76 -9.65
C TYR A 486 -8.25 -15.50 -9.48
N ILE A 487 -8.70 -15.16 -8.27
CA ILE A 487 -10.08 -14.66 -8.03
C ILE A 487 -10.14 -13.24 -7.50
N ASN A 488 -8.97 -12.72 -7.16
CA ASN A 488 -8.79 -11.40 -6.63
C ASN A 488 -7.78 -10.69 -7.51
N SER A 489 -7.68 -9.38 -7.31
CA SER A 489 -6.62 -8.61 -7.92
C SER A 489 -6.67 -8.50 -9.46
N ILE A 490 -7.87 -8.63 -10.03
CA ILE A 490 -8.08 -8.61 -11.48
C ILE A 490 -8.51 -7.21 -11.91
N GLU A 491 -7.89 -6.70 -12.96
CA GLU A 491 -8.30 -5.48 -13.62
C GLU A 491 -8.64 -5.78 -15.08
N SER A 492 -9.76 -5.26 -15.54
CA SER A 492 -10.15 -5.36 -16.95
C SER A 492 -10.83 -4.11 -17.45
N GLY A 493 -10.62 -3.79 -18.72
CA GLY A 493 -11.23 -2.62 -19.31
C GLY A 493 -10.77 -2.30 -20.72
N LEU A 494 -11.11 -1.09 -21.16
CA LEU A 494 -10.64 -0.52 -22.41
C LEU A 494 -9.73 0.69 -22.17
N ASP A 495 -8.47 0.58 -22.60
CA ASP A 495 -7.61 1.75 -22.82
C ASP A 495 -7.65 2.13 -24.30
N GLY A 496 -8.46 3.13 -24.63
CA GLY A 496 -8.70 3.57 -26.00
C GLY A 496 -9.36 2.49 -26.87
N THR A 497 -8.55 1.70 -27.59
CA THR A 497 -9.00 0.55 -28.40
C THR A 497 -8.35 -0.76 -27.98
N VAL A 498 -7.65 -0.77 -26.85
CA VAL A 498 -6.99 -1.94 -26.31
C VAL A 498 -7.86 -2.52 -25.22
N LEU A 499 -8.41 -3.70 -25.45
CA LEU A 499 -9.03 -4.48 -24.37
C LEU A 499 -7.91 -5.11 -23.55
N TYR A 500 -7.93 -4.89 -22.25
CA TYR A 500 -6.98 -5.49 -21.34
C TYR A 500 -7.65 -6.30 -20.23
N VAL A 501 -6.97 -7.37 -19.82
CA VAL A 501 -7.27 -8.13 -18.60
C VAL A 501 -5.93 -8.48 -17.93
N ASN A 502 -5.72 -7.97 -16.73
CA ASN A 502 -4.45 -8.03 -16.04
C ASN A 502 -4.60 -8.49 -14.59
N VAL A 503 -3.60 -9.26 -14.13
CA VAL A 503 -3.33 -9.56 -12.73
C VAL A 503 -1.85 -9.26 -12.52
N TYR A 504 -1.56 -8.36 -11.60
CA TYR A 504 -0.18 -8.06 -11.24
C TYR A 504 0.11 -8.70 -9.89
N SER A 505 0.90 -9.78 -9.92
CA SER A 505 1.76 -10.13 -8.79
C SER A 505 3.07 -9.39 -8.96
N PRO A 506 3.68 -8.99 -7.87
CA PRO A 506 4.51 -7.81 -7.93
C PRO A 506 5.99 -7.98 -8.08
N ASN A 507 6.51 -9.04 -7.48
CA ASN A 507 7.91 -9.43 -7.55
C ASN A 507 8.23 -9.98 -8.96
N GLN A 508 7.33 -9.74 -9.93
CA GLN A 508 7.18 -10.44 -11.21
C GLN A 508 7.14 -11.97 -11.08
N GLU A 509 6.89 -12.48 -9.88
CA GLU A 509 6.82 -13.92 -9.59
C GLU A 509 5.51 -14.57 -10.06
N TYR A 510 4.42 -13.81 -10.30
CA TYR A 510 3.13 -14.36 -10.79
C TYR A 510 2.25 -13.32 -11.52
N PHE A 511 2.66 -12.72 -12.63
CA PHE A 511 1.76 -11.80 -13.35
C PHE A 511 0.94 -12.55 -14.39
N PHE A 512 -0.22 -12.01 -14.78
CA PHE A 512 -0.98 -12.37 -15.97
C PHE A 512 -1.40 -11.10 -16.70
N TYR A 513 -1.24 -11.09 -18.00
CA TYR A 513 -1.51 -9.95 -18.85
C TYR A 513 -2.08 -10.46 -20.16
N LEU A 514 -3.25 -9.95 -20.55
CA LEU A 514 -3.88 -10.22 -21.83
C LEU A 514 -4.34 -8.90 -22.43
N HIS A 515 -3.82 -8.56 -23.59
CA HIS A 515 -4.18 -7.36 -24.34
C HIS A 515 -4.63 -7.72 -25.75
N ILE A 516 -5.74 -7.13 -26.21
CA ILE A 516 -6.21 -7.21 -27.59
C ILE A 516 -6.18 -5.80 -28.19
N GLU A 517 -5.20 -5.56 -29.07
CA GLU A 517 -5.06 -4.29 -29.76
C GLU A 517 -6.14 -4.10 -30.82
N ASN A 518 -6.62 -2.87 -31.02
CA ASN A 518 -7.70 -2.58 -31.98
C ASN A 518 -8.95 -3.45 -31.73
N PHE A 519 -9.27 -3.72 -30.47
CA PHE A 519 -10.50 -4.38 -30.06
C PHE A 519 -11.69 -3.60 -30.62
N SER A 520 -12.61 -4.32 -31.28
CA SER A 520 -13.75 -3.69 -31.95
C SER A 520 -15.11 -4.21 -31.47
N ASP A 521 -15.21 -5.49 -31.10
CA ASP A 521 -16.45 -6.13 -30.63
C ASP A 521 -16.17 -7.55 -30.09
N ILE A 522 -17.19 -8.25 -29.59
CA ILE A 522 -17.12 -9.69 -29.30
C ILE A 522 -16.68 -10.49 -30.54
N GLY A 523 -15.87 -11.53 -30.34
CA GLY A 523 -15.37 -12.34 -31.44
C GLY A 523 -14.03 -13.02 -31.16
N THR A 524 -13.47 -13.60 -32.21
CA THR A 524 -12.19 -14.32 -32.16
C THR A 524 -11.05 -13.47 -32.69
N TYR A 525 -10.02 -13.34 -31.87
CA TYR A 525 -8.79 -12.59 -32.10
C TYR A 525 -7.62 -13.56 -32.17
N THR A 526 -6.76 -13.39 -33.16
CA THR A 526 -5.66 -14.34 -33.46
C THR A 526 -4.33 -13.66 -33.75
N ASP A 527 -4.35 -12.47 -34.38
CA ASP A 527 -3.14 -11.79 -34.85
C ASP A 527 -2.84 -10.46 -34.10
N ASN A 528 -3.74 -10.03 -33.23
CA ASN A 528 -3.70 -8.73 -32.52
C ASN A 528 -3.85 -8.89 -31.01
N ALA A 529 -3.61 -10.10 -30.49
CA ALA A 529 -3.67 -10.39 -29.08
C ALA A 529 -2.28 -10.73 -28.55
N ASN A 530 -1.89 -10.08 -27.46
CA ASN A 530 -0.67 -10.35 -26.73
C ASN A 530 -1.05 -10.91 -25.37
N MET A 531 -0.35 -11.95 -24.93
CA MET A 531 -0.51 -12.51 -23.60
C MET A 531 0.87 -12.76 -23.00
N SER A 532 1.02 -12.42 -21.73
CA SER A 532 2.26 -12.60 -20.98
C SER A 532 1.93 -12.92 -19.53
N PHE A 533 2.70 -13.81 -18.93
CA PHE A 533 2.50 -14.20 -17.55
C PHE A 533 3.77 -14.82 -17.00
N PHE A 534 3.81 -15.03 -15.68
CA PHE A 534 4.84 -15.82 -15.01
C PHE A 534 4.21 -17.06 -14.38
N ASP A 535 4.81 -18.23 -14.63
CA ASP A 535 4.40 -19.52 -14.07
C ASP A 535 5.59 -20.16 -13.34
N MET A 536 5.50 -20.30 -12.01
CA MET A 536 6.51 -20.92 -11.16
C MET A 536 6.83 -22.38 -11.52
N ASN A 537 5.94 -23.07 -12.24
CA ASN A 537 6.15 -24.44 -12.70
C ASN A 537 7.05 -24.50 -13.94
N LEU A 538 7.24 -23.37 -14.62
CA LEU A 538 8.18 -23.24 -15.71
C LEU A 538 9.49 -22.68 -15.12
N ASP A 539 10.54 -23.48 -15.14
CA ASP A 539 11.93 -23.13 -14.74
C ASP A 539 12.56 -22.04 -15.67
N SER A 540 11.72 -21.28 -16.39
CA SER A 540 12.06 -20.26 -17.37
C SER A 540 11.31 -18.97 -17.07
N THR A 541 11.99 -18.08 -16.37
CA THR A 541 11.73 -16.65 -16.40
C THR A 541 11.97 -16.15 -17.83
N SER A 542 10.95 -15.91 -18.65
CA SER A 542 11.18 -15.07 -19.83
C SER A 542 9.94 -14.30 -20.27
N LEU A 543 10.07 -12.99 -20.16
CA LEU A 543 9.32 -11.93 -20.84
C LEU A 543 9.45 -12.00 -22.38
N GLU A 544 9.84 -13.15 -22.94
CA GLU A 544 10.17 -13.36 -24.36
C GLU A 544 9.36 -14.50 -25.00
N THR A 545 8.16 -14.78 -24.48
CA THR A 545 7.22 -15.71 -25.10
C THR A 545 6.15 -14.96 -25.88
N VAL A 546 5.83 -15.45 -27.09
CA VAL A 546 4.70 -14.95 -27.89
C VAL A 546 3.58 -15.96 -27.85
N PHE A 547 2.38 -15.48 -27.52
CA PHE A 547 1.17 -16.29 -27.65
C PHE A 547 0.79 -16.42 -29.13
N GLU A 548 0.77 -17.65 -29.62
CA GLU A 548 0.25 -18.03 -30.93
C GLU A 548 -1.01 -18.88 -30.74
N GLY A 549 -2.18 -18.27 -30.91
CA GLY A 549 -3.45 -18.97 -30.66
C GLY A 549 -4.67 -18.15 -30.99
N SER A 550 -5.80 -18.57 -30.43
CA SER A 550 -7.07 -17.87 -30.53
C SER A 550 -7.52 -17.40 -29.16
N ILE A 551 -7.85 -16.12 -29.06
CA ILE A 551 -8.57 -15.52 -27.93
C ILE A 551 -9.99 -15.24 -28.38
N ASN A 552 -10.98 -15.77 -27.68
CA ASN A 552 -12.38 -15.62 -27.98
C ASN A 552 -13.06 -14.82 -26.88
N VAL A 553 -13.40 -13.56 -27.19
CA VAL A 553 -14.19 -12.68 -26.33
C VAL A 553 -15.67 -13.02 -26.58
N ASN A 554 -16.27 -13.70 -25.61
CA ASN A 554 -17.62 -14.24 -25.67
C ASN A 554 -18.67 -13.24 -25.13
N SER A 555 -18.26 -12.38 -24.20
CA SER A 555 -19.05 -11.28 -23.65
C SER A 555 -18.17 -10.05 -23.45
N PHE A 556 -18.73 -8.88 -23.64
CA PHE A 556 -18.10 -7.59 -23.35
C PHE A 556 -19.20 -6.59 -22.96
N GLY A 557 -19.40 -6.40 -21.66
CA GLY A 557 -20.43 -5.54 -21.10
C GLY A 557 -20.03 -4.06 -20.94
N ASP A 558 -20.97 -3.25 -20.46
CA ASP A 558 -20.68 -1.88 -20.00
C ASP A 558 -19.81 -1.90 -18.72
N ILE A 559 -19.32 -0.74 -18.27
CA ILE A 559 -18.57 -0.63 -16.99
C ILE A 559 -19.46 -1.17 -15.86
N GLY A 560 -18.93 -2.10 -15.07
CA GLY A 560 -19.66 -2.83 -14.03
C GLY A 560 -20.40 -4.09 -14.51
N GLU A 561 -20.29 -4.45 -15.80
CA GLU A 561 -20.79 -5.71 -16.35
C GLU A 561 -19.61 -6.62 -16.79
N TYR A 562 -19.90 -7.88 -17.12
CA TYR A 562 -18.87 -8.90 -17.33
C TYR A 562 -18.22 -8.91 -18.72
N ILE A 563 -16.93 -9.26 -18.72
CA ILE A 563 -16.13 -9.69 -19.87
C ILE A 563 -15.84 -11.18 -19.70
N ASP A 564 -16.18 -11.97 -20.73
CA ASP A 564 -15.95 -13.42 -20.75
C ASP A 564 -14.97 -13.77 -21.86
N ILE A 565 -13.81 -14.31 -21.54
CA ILE A 565 -12.78 -14.67 -22.52
C ILE A 565 -12.39 -16.14 -22.37
N ASN A 566 -12.24 -16.83 -23.51
CA ASN A 566 -11.62 -18.15 -23.56
C ASN A 566 -10.44 -18.08 -24.52
N PHE A 567 -9.30 -18.66 -24.15
CA PHE A 567 -8.13 -18.68 -25.03
C PHE A 567 -7.50 -20.08 -25.10
N SER A 568 -6.94 -20.38 -26.26
CA SER A 568 -6.19 -21.61 -26.50
C SER A 568 -5.13 -21.37 -27.56
N GLY A 569 -3.91 -21.85 -27.33
CA GLY A 569 -2.80 -21.65 -28.25
C GLY A 569 -1.52 -22.28 -27.76
N ASN A 570 -0.42 -21.70 -28.19
CA ASN A 570 0.91 -22.05 -27.72
C ASN A 570 1.69 -20.80 -27.33
N LEU A 571 2.64 -20.97 -26.44
CA LEU A 571 3.66 -20.00 -26.08
C LEU A 571 4.92 -20.37 -26.84
N VAL A 572 5.46 -19.41 -27.57
CA VAL A 572 6.66 -19.59 -28.38
C VAL A 572 7.77 -18.71 -27.80
N ASP A 573 8.78 -19.34 -27.20
CA ASP A 573 10.00 -18.67 -26.73
C ASP A 573 10.81 -18.15 -27.94
N TRP A 574 11.14 -16.85 -27.95
CA TRP A 574 11.96 -16.22 -28.98
C TRP A 574 13.34 -16.87 -29.14
N ASN A 575 13.93 -17.36 -28.06
CA ASN A 575 15.22 -18.02 -28.06
C ASN A 575 15.12 -19.50 -28.46
N ASN A 576 13.93 -20.10 -28.40
CA ASN A 576 13.68 -21.49 -28.75
C ASN A 576 12.32 -21.71 -29.44
N PRO A 577 12.13 -21.17 -30.67
CA PRO A 577 10.85 -21.22 -31.35
C PRO A 577 10.45 -22.63 -31.84
N GLU A 578 11.32 -23.64 -31.71
CA GLU A 578 11.06 -25.02 -32.16
C GLU A 578 10.30 -25.86 -31.12
N SER A 579 10.06 -25.34 -29.90
CA SER A 579 9.39 -26.07 -28.81
C SER A 579 8.22 -25.25 -28.22
N PRO A 580 7.11 -25.09 -28.95
CA PRO A 580 5.93 -24.40 -28.44
C PRO A 580 5.32 -25.11 -27.24
N THR A 581 4.98 -24.35 -26.19
CA THR A 581 4.34 -24.85 -24.97
C THR A 581 2.83 -24.58 -25.06
N PRO A 582 1.96 -25.60 -25.03
CA PRO A 582 0.53 -25.36 -25.19
C PRO A 582 -0.04 -24.62 -23.97
N ILE A 583 -1.04 -23.77 -24.20
CA ILE A 583 -1.74 -23.05 -23.15
C ILE A 583 -3.24 -22.98 -23.45
N THR A 584 -4.05 -23.13 -22.40
CA THR A 584 -5.49 -22.91 -22.44
C THR A 584 -5.97 -22.21 -21.19
N GLY A 585 -6.98 -21.35 -21.29
CA GLY A 585 -7.54 -20.68 -20.13
C GLY A 585 -8.88 -20.00 -20.38
N SER A 586 -9.46 -19.55 -19.28
CA SER A 586 -10.76 -18.88 -19.21
C SER A 586 -10.68 -17.69 -18.26
N ILE A 587 -11.44 -16.64 -18.59
CA ILE A 587 -11.49 -15.38 -17.86
C ILE A 587 -12.96 -15.00 -17.73
N HIS A 588 -13.37 -14.65 -16.52
CA HIS A 588 -14.67 -14.10 -16.18
C HIS A 588 -14.44 -12.92 -15.23
N VAL A 589 -14.61 -11.69 -15.71
CA VAL A 589 -14.19 -10.50 -14.96
C VAL A 589 -15.18 -9.36 -15.14
N LEU A 590 -15.29 -8.48 -14.15
CA LEU A 590 -16.05 -7.25 -14.25
C LEU A 590 -15.22 -6.22 -15.02
N ARG A 591 -15.88 -5.52 -15.95
CA ARG A 591 -15.27 -4.40 -16.64
C ARG A 591 -15.14 -3.22 -15.69
N ASN A 592 -13.91 -2.90 -15.31
CA ASN A 592 -13.59 -1.80 -14.40
C ASN A 592 -13.49 -0.45 -15.14
N ASN A 593 -13.10 -0.44 -16.42
CA ASN A 593 -12.91 0.76 -17.26
C ASN A 593 -13.49 0.60 -18.69
#